data_AF-A0A024WZE0-F1
#
_entry.id   AF-A0A024WZE0-F1
#
_cell.length_a   1.000
_cell.length_b   1.000
_cell.length_c   1.000
_cell.angle_alpha   90.00
_cell.angle_beta   90.00
_cell.angle_gamma   90.00
#
_symmetry.space_group_name_H-M   'P 1'
#
loop_
_entity.id
_entity.type
_entity.pdbx_description
1 polymer ?
#
loop_
_entity_poly.entity_id
_entity_poly.type
_entity_poly.pdbx_seq_one_letter_code
_entity_poly.pdbx_strand_id
1 'polypeptide(L)'
;MDEGKKKSKSRKHITSLDEEKLFDNISKDDCGIIKKFTLGVCAMESKVESAPMECILKRLAKSGDFHIIKFKEDMILNHDIDCWPIVDCLIAFYSTGFPLKKAIEYVKKYKPITLNNLEKQMILRSRLQIYEELKKWRVPHANYVVVDHDTVKRGEHIFEEYYDYIVYDNIRLNKPFIEKPINADNHNNWIYYPKNTGGGCKKLFRKIKDRSSEYCPEIHKVRTNGTYIYEEFLSTFGTDIKVYTVGQMFAHAEARKSPALDGKVCRTSDGKEVRYAVILSEAEKIIAYRIVEAFQQTVCGFDILRTTMGPFVCDVNGWSFVKGNIKYYNDCAHILRAMFLAKLEEKYNIIPRDLADNWYNIENEEEVLRKTFRQPDDLHCSHHEELCSVIIVMRHGDRKPKQKMKFFTTKPLILDYFNSEENLYNVISNRYAHDDTIKINNNELHTTNYNTQDVLKYNAKLDHATNQYQGTHKNHSNSKTFNYNCENNCSSKCNGHINDTQKDIKIPCAHHEPLCNNSTNTNKENINENNKSCENNKSCENSKSCE
;
A
#
# COMPACT_ATOMS: atom_id res chain seq x y z
N MET A 1 64.75 7.76 20.63
CA MET A 1 63.44 8.38 20.35
C MET A 1 63.08 8.02 18.92
N ASP A 2 61.87 7.50 18.77
CA ASP A 2 61.08 7.07 17.60
C ASP A 2 61.68 7.08 16.19
N GLU A 3 61.46 5.99 15.45
CA GLU A 3 60.33 5.92 14.51
C GLU A 3 60.15 4.50 13.93
N GLY A 4 58.88 4.12 13.76
CA GLY A 4 58.45 2.77 13.37
C GLY A 4 58.53 2.45 11.88
N LYS A 5 58.60 1.15 11.59
CA LYS A 5 58.32 0.57 10.27
C LYS A 5 57.48 -0.70 10.38
N LYS A 6 56.37 -0.68 9.65
CA LYS A 6 55.41 -1.76 9.36
C LYS A 6 56.07 -3.12 9.04
N LYS A 7 55.49 -4.21 9.54
CA LYS A 7 55.51 -5.52 8.87
C LYS A 7 54.16 -6.25 9.00
N SER A 8 53.59 -6.55 7.85
CA SER A 8 52.49 -7.49 7.64
C SER A 8 52.82 -8.89 8.16
N LYS A 9 51.88 -9.55 8.85
CA LYS A 9 51.93 -11.01 9.05
C LYS A 9 50.57 -11.64 8.76
N SER A 10 50.66 -12.66 7.91
CA SER A 10 49.64 -13.56 7.40
C SER A 10 48.84 -14.25 8.51
N ARG A 11 47.53 -14.42 8.27
CA ARG A 11 46.66 -15.38 8.99
C ARG A 11 47.26 -16.78 8.88
N LYS A 12 47.56 -17.40 10.02
CA LYS A 12 47.84 -18.84 10.13
C LYS A 12 46.52 -19.56 10.41
N HIS A 13 46.22 -20.57 9.61
CA HIS A 13 45.25 -21.61 9.91
C HIS A 13 45.62 -22.26 11.26
N ILE A 14 44.68 -22.29 12.20
CA ILE A 14 44.70 -23.21 13.34
C ILE A 14 43.60 -24.23 13.06
N THR A 15 44.04 -25.48 13.00
CA THR A 15 43.30 -26.69 12.69
C THR A 15 42.43 -27.14 13.86
N SER A 16 41.35 -27.83 13.49
CA SER A 16 40.46 -28.61 14.34
C SER A 16 41.21 -29.41 15.41
N LEU A 17 40.80 -29.24 16.67
CA LEU A 17 40.79 -30.23 17.76
C LEU A 17 40.55 -29.44 19.04
N ASP A 18 39.27 -29.25 19.39
CA ASP A 18 38.76 -29.02 20.76
C ASP A 18 37.22 -28.82 20.79
N GLU A 19 36.47 -29.26 19.77
CA GLU A 19 35.00 -29.18 19.78
C GLU A 19 34.32 -30.35 20.51
N GLU A 20 35.02 -31.46 20.78
CA GLU A 20 34.40 -32.64 21.40
C GLU A 20 34.18 -32.52 22.91
N LYS A 21 34.78 -31.55 23.60
CA LYS A 21 34.65 -31.41 25.07
C LYS A 21 33.51 -30.50 25.55
N LEU A 22 32.74 -29.89 24.64
CA LEU A 22 31.62 -29.02 25.02
C LEU A 22 30.26 -29.75 25.06
N PHE A 23 30.20 -31.02 24.63
CA PHE A 23 28.96 -31.78 24.49
C PHE A 23 28.73 -32.86 25.55
N ASP A 24 29.60 -32.99 26.55
CA ASP A 24 29.50 -34.05 27.58
C ASP A 24 28.36 -33.83 28.60
N ASN A 25 27.65 -32.71 28.57
CA ASN A 25 26.60 -32.38 29.55
C ASN A 25 25.17 -32.31 28.98
N ILE A 26 24.93 -32.75 27.75
CA ILE A 26 23.57 -32.85 27.21
C ILE A 26 23.20 -34.33 27.16
N SER A 27 22.37 -34.77 28.11
CA SER A 27 21.81 -36.12 28.08
C SER A 27 21.09 -36.33 26.75
N LYS A 28 21.33 -37.49 26.12
CA LYS A 28 20.72 -37.88 24.84
C LYS A 28 19.20 -38.13 24.94
N ASP A 29 18.61 -37.91 26.10
CA ASP A 29 17.20 -38.24 26.41
C ASP A 29 16.25 -37.02 26.31
N ASP A 30 16.75 -35.79 26.14
CA ASP A 30 15.91 -34.56 26.07
C ASP A 30 15.43 -34.19 24.64
N CYS A 31 15.53 -35.09 23.66
CA CYS A 31 15.09 -34.82 22.28
C CYS A 31 13.55 -34.89 22.09
N GLY A 32 12.76 -34.91 23.18
CA GLY A 32 11.35 -35.29 23.14
C GLY A 32 10.30 -34.21 23.43
N ILE A 33 10.67 -32.97 23.78
CA ILE A 33 9.68 -31.91 24.06
C ILE A 33 10.04 -30.64 23.28
N ILE A 34 9.39 -30.43 22.13
CA ILE A 34 9.39 -29.14 21.45
C ILE A 34 8.79 -28.12 22.42
N LYS A 35 9.62 -27.24 22.99
CA LYS A 35 9.16 -26.17 23.86
C LYS A 35 8.27 -25.24 23.04
N LYS A 36 6.95 -25.35 23.23
CA LYS A 36 5.98 -24.43 22.64
C LYS A 36 6.02 -23.11 23.40
N PHE A 37 6.26 -22.02 22.70
CA PHE A 37 6.23 -20.67 23.27
C PHE A 37 4.79 -20.17 23.36
N THR A 38 4.49 -19.40 24.39
CA THR A 38 3.16 -18.80 24.54
C THR A 38 3.07 -17.50 23.73
N LEU A 39 2.08 -17.39 22.85
CA LEU A 39 1.80 -16.19 22.06
C LEU A 39 0.47 -15.57 22.52
N GLY A 40 0.56 -14.49 23.28
CA GLY A 40 -0.60 -13.70 23.70
C GLY A 40 -1.12 -12.82 22.56
N VAL A 41 -2.44 -12.77 22.37
CA VAL A 41 -3.12 -11.81 21.49
C VAL A 41 -4.01 -10.92 22.34
N CYS A 42 -3.60 -9.67 22.50
CA CYS A 42 -4.24 -8.67 23.36
C CYS A 42 -4.74 -7.48 22.52
N ALA A 43 -5.97 -7.58 22.05
CA ALA A 43 -6.68 -6.54 21.31
C ALA A 43 -8.19 -6.68 21.57
N MET A 44 -8.99 -5.69 21.15
CA MET A 44 -10.45 -5.79 21.23
C MET A 44 -10.97 -7.01 20.46
N GLU A 45 -12.03 -7.65 20.94
CA GLU A 45 -12.60 -8.91 20.43
C GLU A 45 -12.93 -8.80 18.94
N SER A 46 -13.55 -7.69 18.53
CA SER A 46 -13.85 -7.38 17.12
C SER A 46 -12.62 -7.40 16.19
N LYS A 47 -11.42 -7.23 16.72
CA LYS A 47 -10.15 -7.33 15.99
C LYS A 47 -9.56 -8.73 16.04
N VAL A 48 -9.62 -9.37 17.21
CA VAL A 48 -9.12 -10.73 17.43
C VAL A 48 -9.89 -11.74 16.59
N GLU A 49 -11.21 -11.62 16.53
CA GLU A 49 -12.11 -12.52 15.79
C GLU A 49 -12.25 -12.16 14.30
N SER A 50 -11.57 -11.11 13.85
CA SER A 50 -11.64 -10.72 12.45
C SER A 50 -11.10 -11.82 11.54
N ALA A 51 -11.75 -12.07 10.41
CA ALA A 51 -11.33 -13.11 9.47
C ALA A 51 -9.82 -13.06 9.08
N PRO A 52 -9.21 -11.88 8.83
CA PRO A 52 -7.76 -11.80 8.62
C PRO A 52 -6.93 -12.30 9.81
N MET A 53 -7.30 -11.90 11.03
CA MET A 53 -6.60 -12.30 12.25
C MET A 53 -6.71 -13.81 12.46
N GLU A 54 -7.92 -14.38 12.40
CA GLU A 54 -8.14 -15.82 12.52
C GLU A 54 -7.34 -16.62 11.48
N CYS A 55 -7.29 -16.15 10.23
CA CYS A 55 -6.49 -16.81 9.19
C CYS A 55 -4.99 -16.83 9.52
N ILE A 56 -4.44 -15.75 10.06
CA ILE A 56 -3.02 -15.63 10.43
C ILE A 56 -2.73 -16.45 11.69
N LEU A 57 -3.55 -16.34 12.74
CA LEU A 57 -3.37 -17.08 13.99
C LEU A 57 -3.48 -18.59 13.77
N LYS A 58 -4.42 -19.07 12.94
CA LYS A 58 -4.51 -20.51 12.59
C LYS A 58 -3.23 -21.03 11.93
N ARG A 59 -2.56 -20.23 11.10
CA ARG A 59 -1.28 -20.58 10.47
C ARG A 59 -0.14 -20.61 11.47
N LEU A 60 -0.07 -19.61 12.35
CA LEU A 60 0.90 -19.58 13.45
C LEU A 60 0.70 -20.78 14.40
N ALA A 61 -0.53 -21.14 14.76
CA ALA A 61 -0.80 -22.31 15.58
C ALA A 61 -0.41 -23.62 14.87
N LYS A 62 -0.69 -23.74 13.57
CA LYS A 62 -0.35 -24.92 12.77
C LYS A 62 1.16 -25.14 12.61
N SER A 63 1.98 -24.10 12.77
CA SER A 63 3.43 -24.24 12.74
C SER A 63 3.99 -25.09 13.89
N GLY A 64 3.24 -25.24 14.98
CA GLY A 64 3.64 -26.05 16.13
C GLY A 64 4.49 -25.31 17.17
N ASP A 65 5.06 -24.15 16.84
CA ASP A 65 5.95 -23.40 17.74
C ASP A 65 5.20 -22.63 18.85
N PHE A 66 3.95 -22.24 18.60
CA PHE A 66 3.21 -21.33 19.48
C PHE A 66 1.95 -21.96 20.07
N HIS A 67 1.79 -21.83 21.38
CA HIS A 67 0.51 -21.95 22.07
C HIS A 67 -0.15 -20.57 22.14
N ILE A 68 -1.21 -20.36 21.34
CA ILE A 68 -1.86 -19.05 21.20
C ILE A 68 -2.88 -18.84 22.32
N ILE A 69 -2.75 -17.76 23.07
CA ILE A 69 -3.65 -17.35 24.14
C ILE A 69 -4.31 -16.03 23.75
N LYS A 70 -5.63 -16.06 23.48
CA LYS A 70 -6.41 -14.84 23.22
C LYS A 70 -6.85 -14.24 24.56
N PHE A 71 -6.47 -13.00 24.82
CA PHE A 71 -6.86 -12.30 26.04
C PHE A 71 -8.33 -11.91 25.90
N LYS A 72 -9.16 -12.24 26.91
CA LYS A 72 -10.58 -11.92 26.89
C LYS A 72 -10.77 -10.40 27.01
N GLU A 73 -11.72 -9.84 26.25
CA GLU A 73 -11.97 -8.39 26.25
C GLU A 73 -12.34 -7.86 27.64
N ASP A 74 -13.23 -8.57 28.36
CA ASP A 74 -13.60 -8.24 29.74
C ASP A 74 -12.38 -8.13 30.67
N MET A 75 -11.43 -9.07 30.58
CA MET A 75 -10.18 -9.04 31.33
C MET A 75 -9.30 -7.84 30.94
N ILE A 76 -9.20 -7.54 29.64
CA ILE A 76 -8.42 -6.39 29.13
C ILE A 76 -8.98 -5.07 29.71
N LEU A 77 -10.30 -4.92 29.72
CA LEU A 77 -10.97 -3.70 30.16
C LEU A 77 -10.99 -3.59 31.68
N ASN A 78 -11.46 -4.63 32.37
CA ASN A 78 -11.93 -4.51 33.76
C ASN A 78 -10.96 -5.06 34.80
N HIS A 79 -10.06 -5.98 34.44
CA HIS A 79 -9.14 -6.59 35.42
C HIS A 79 -7.78 -5.90 35.43
N ASP A 80 -7.09 -5.96 36.57
CA ASP A 80 -5.69 -5.53 36.67
C ASP A 80 -4.78 -6.40 35.81
N ILE A 81 -3.68 -5.79 35.34
CA ILE A 81 -2.69 -6.45 34.47
C ILE A 81 -2.04 -7.67 35.14
N ASP A 82 -2.12 -7.77 36.47
CA ASP A 82 -1.58 -8.87 37.27
C ASP A 82 -2.40 -10.15 37.13
N CYS A 83 -3.67 -10.02 36.72
CA CYS A 83 -4.54 -11.14 36.40
C CYS A 83 -4.41 -11.60 34.94
N TRP A 84 -3.63 -10.90 34.12
CA TRP A 84 -3.49 -11.26 32.70
C TRP A 84 -2.52 -12.44 32.54
N PRO A 85 -2.70 -13.30 31.52
CA PRO A 85 -1.78 -14.40 31.26
C PRO A 85 -0.36 -13.89 31.03
N ILE A 86 0.64 -14.53 31.64
CA ILE A 86 2.05 -14.25 31.35
C ILE A 86 2.43 -15.02 30.08
N VAL A 87 2.99 -14.33 29.09
CA VAL A 87 3.32 -14.91 27.78
C VAL A 87 4.75 -14.60 27.34
N ASP A 88 5.32 -15.46 26.49
CA ASP A 88 6.65 -15.28 25.91
C ASP A 88 6.65 -14.19 24.84
N CYS A 89 5.64 -14.22 23.97
CA CYS A 89 5.44 -13.30 22.86
C CYS A 89 4.07 -12.63 22.97
N LEU A 90 3.97 -11.37 22.56
CA LEU A 90 2.73 -10.60 22.60
C LEU A 90 2.47 -9.89 21.26
N ILE A 91 1.27 -10.11 20.72
CA ILE A 91 0.65 -9.26 19.70
C ILE A 91 -0.38 -8.39 20.42
N ALA A 92 -0.14 -7.09 20.47
CA ALA A 92 -1.08 -6.12 21.01
C ALA A 92 -1.11 -4.84 20.19
N PHE A 93 -2.30 -4.30 19.97
CA PHE A 93 -2.47 -3.09 19.19
C PHE A 93 -3.74 -2.34 19.55
N TYR A 94 -3.65 -1.02 19.50
CA TYR A 94 -4.77 -0.14 19.75
C TYR A 94 -5.84 -0.24 18.66
N SER A 95 -7.08 -0.25 19.13
CA SER A 95 -8.26 0.17 18.37
C SER A 95 -9.18 0.94 19.30
N THR A 96 -10.23 1.57 18.77
CA THR A 96 -11.24 2.26 19.59
C THR A 96 -11.69 1.41 20.78
N GLY A 97 -11.60 1.95 21.99
CA GLY A 97 -11.92 1.26 23.26
C GLY A 97 -10.77 0.51 23.91
N PHE A 98 -9.65 0.26 23.22
CA PHE A 98 -8.53 -0.51 23.76
C PHE A 98 -7.72 0.30 24.78
N PRO A 99 -7.49 -0.22 26.00
CA PRO A 99 -6.74 0.49 27.04
C PRO A 99 -5.23 0.39 26.81
N LEU A 100 -4.72 1.14 25.82
CA LEU A 100 -3.31 1.09 25.40
C LEU A 100 -2.33 1.34 26.55
N LYS A 101 -2.64 2.24 27.48
CA LYS A 101 -1.80 2.52 28.66
C LYS A 101 -1.63 1.27 29.56
N LYS A 102 -2.71 0.53 29.84
CA LYS A 102 -2.65 -0.74 30.59
C LYS A 102 -1.80 -1.77 29.87
N ALA A 103 -1.95 -1.89 28.55
CA ALA A 103 -1.15 -2.82 27.76
C ALA A 103 0.35 -2.45 27.76
N ILE A 104 0.70 -1.16 27.75
CA ILE A 104 2.09 -0.69 27.91
C ILE A 104 2.64 -1.08 29.29
N GLU A 105 1.86 -0.89 30.36
CA GLU A 105 2.27 -1.29 31.72
C GLU A 105 2.50 -2.80 31.84
N TYR A 106 1.61 -3.61 31.24
CA TYR A 106 1.80 -5.06 31.14
C TYR A 106 3.11 -5.42 30.44
N VAL A 107 3.42 -4.78 29.29
CA VAL A 107 4.67 -5.02 28.56
C VAL A 107 5.90 -4.60 29.38
N LYS A 108 5.83 -3.51 30.13
CA LYS A 108 6.93 -3.07 31.01
C LYS A 108 7.18 -4.07 32.15
N LYS A 109 6.11 -4.59 32.75
CA LYS A 109 6.18 -5.51 33.89
C LYS A 109 6.67 -6.91 33.48
N TYR A 110 6.03 -7.51 32.48
CA TYR A 110 6.28 -8.92 32.11
C TYR A 110 7.27 -9.10 30.96
N LYS A 111 7.61 -8.01 30.23
CA LYS A 111 8.61 -7.98 29.16
C LYS A 111 8.44 -9.11 28.11
N PRO A 112 7.22 -9.37 27.59
CA PRO A 112 7.06 -10.29 26.47
C PRO A 112 7.77 -9.74 25.22
N ILE A 113 8.14 -10.63 24.30
CA ILE A 113 8.64 -10.21 22.99
C ILE A 113 7.49 -9.61 22.18
N THR A 114 7.64 -8.36 21.78
CA THR A 114 6.70 -7.67 20.88
C THR A 114 7.35 -7.36 19.53
N LEU A 115 6.59 -7.48 18.45
CA LEU A 115 7.01 -7.05 17.11
C LEU A 115 6.55 -5.63 16.76
N ASN A 116 5.46 -5.17 17.35
CA ASN A 116 5.04 -3.78 17.29
C ASN A 116 5.28 -3.14 18.66
N ASN A 117 5.96 -1.99 18.71
CA ASN A 117 6.17 -1.26 19.96
C ASN A 117 4.86 -0.59 20.41
N LEU A 118 4.37 -0.91 21.60
CA LEU A 118 3.10 -0.37 22.12
C LEU A 118 3.20 1.12 22.50
N GLU A 119 4.33 1.58 23.05
CA GLU A 119 4.51 2.99 23.39
C GLU A 119 4.46 3.86 22.13
N LYS A 120 5.07 3.39 21.04
CA LYS A 120 5.05 4.08 19.75
C LYS A 120 3.66 4.14 19.12
N GLN A 121 2.69 3.32 19.54
CA GLN A 121 1.30 3.44 19.10
C GLN A 121 0.63 4.73 19.63
N MET A 122 1.15 5.33 20.70
CA MET A 122 0.66 6.64 21.19
C MET A 122 0.88 7.75 20.15
N ILE A 123 2.02 7.73 19.43
CA ILE A 123 2.33 8.66 18.35
C ILE A 123 1.23 8.61 17.28
N LEU A 124 0.78 7.40 16.95
CA LEU A 124 -0.22 7.16 15.92
C LEU A 124 -1.62 7.72 16.26
N ARG A 125 -1.83 8.27 17.45
CA ARG A 125 -3.11 8.87 17.86
C ARG A 125 -3.18 10.36 17.52
N SER A 126 -2.05 11.00 17.26
CA SER A 126 -1.96 12.42 16.88
C SER A 126 -1.33 12.57 15.51
N ARG A 127 -2.07 13.15 14.54
CA ARG A 127 -1.53 13.44 13.20
C ARG A 127 -0.32 14.35 13.24
N LEU A 128 -0.28 15.28 14.20
CA LEU A 128 0.88 16.15 14.39
C LEU A 128 2.13 15.33 14.75
N GLN A 129 2.01 14.42 15.71
CA GLN A 129 3.14 13.55 16.11
C GLN A 129 3.54 12.58 14.99
N ILE A 130 2.57 12.09 14.21
CA ILE A 130 2.86 11.32 12.98
C ILE A 130 3.72 12.17 12.03
N TYR A 131 3.34 13.41 11.77
CA TYR A 131 4.04 14.28 10.81
C TYR A 131 5.44 14.68 11.31
N GLU A 132 5.60 14.92 12.61
CA GLU A 132 6.90 15.14 13.23
C GLU A 132 7.83 13.93 13.05
N GLU A 133 7.33 12.71 13.27
CA GLU A 133 8.12 11.50 13.09
C GLU A 133 8.43 11.25 11.59
N LEU A 134 7.48 11.48 10.68
CA LEU A 134 7.73 11.41 9.23
C LEU A 134 8.82 12.41 8.80
N LYS A 135 8.77 13.65 9.30
CA LYS A 135 9.78 14.69 9.03
C LYS A 135 11.16 14.28 9.53
N LYS A 136 11.24 13.78 10.77
CA LYS A 136 12.49 13.29 11.39
C LYS A 136 13.15 12.19 10.56
N TRP A 137 12.35 11.27 10.02
CA TRP A 137 12.82 10.16 9.19
C TRP A 137 12.92 10.48 7.70
N ARG A 138 12.72 11.75 7.31
CA ARG A 138 12.76 12.22 5.91
C ARG A 138 11.84 11.39 5.01
N VAL A 139 10.64 11.07 5.51
CA VAL A 139 9.58 10.46 4.73
C VAL A 139 8.76 11.59 4.08
N PRO A 140 8.62 11.61 2.74
CA PRO A 140 7.86 12.66 2.06
C PRO A 140 6.41 12.69 2.53
N HIS A 141 5.92 13.87 2.88
CA HIS A 141 4.53 14.18 3.23
C HIS A 141 4.22 15.61 2.75
N ALA A 142 2.94 15.96 2.65
CA ALA A 142 2.52 17.29 2.19
C ALA A 142 3.02 18.39 3.14
N ASN A 143 3.32 19.59 2.59
CA ASN A 143 3.56 20.74 3.45
C ASN A 143 2.27 21.09 4.20
N TYR A 144 2.41 21.50 5.45
CA TYR A 144 1.28 21.78 6.32
C TYR A 144 1.54 22.93 7.29
N VAL A 145 0.46 23.51 7.78
CA VAL A 145 0.42 24.45 8.89
C VAL A 145 -0.56 23.93 9.95
N VAL A 146 -0.21 24.10 11.22
CA VAL A 146 -1.07 23.76 12.35
C VAL A 146 -1.67 25.05 12.88
N VAL A 147 -2.99 25.14 12.90
CA VAL A 147 -3.70 26.33 13.38
C VAL A 147 -4.50 25.95 14.60
N ASP A 148 -4.18 26.57 15.73
CA ASP A 148 -4.99 26.53 16.93
C ASP A 148 -5.93 27.73 16.97
N HIS A 149 -7.18 27.51 16.58
CA HIS A 149 -8.16 28.60 16.52
C HIS A 149 -8.52 29.19 17.88
N ASP A 150 -8.22 28.53 19.00
CA ASP A 150 -8.43 29.12 20.32
C ASP A 150 -7.35 30.15 20.65
N THR A 151 -6.10 29.93 20.21
CA THR A 151 -5.03 30.93 20.32
C THR A 151 -5.29 32.15 19.42
N VAL A 152 -5.86 31.93 18.22
CA VAL A 152 -6.30 32.99 17.32
C VAL A 152 -7.38 33.85 17.97
N LYS A 153 -8.38 33.23 18.62
CA LYS A 153 -9.44 33.96 19.34
C LYS A 153 -8.89 34.79 20.50
N ARG A 154 -7.80 34.35 21.14
CA ARG A 154 -7.11 35.10 22.20
C ARG A 154 -6.23 36.23 21.66
N GLY A 155 -6.06 36.34 20.34
CA GLY A 155 -5.21 37.35 19.70
C GLY A 155 -3.72 37.05 19.78
N GLU A 156 -3.34 35.81 20.13
CA GLU A 156 -1.93 35.38 20.20
C GLU A 156 -1.33 35.14 18.80
N HIS A 157 -2.18 34.77 17.83
CA HIS A 157 -1.81 34.46 16.46
C HIS A 157 -2.76 35.15 15.47
N ILE A 158 -2.26 35.46 14.27
CA ILE A 158 -3.04 36.13 13.23
C ILE A 158 -3.52 35.08 12.21
N PHE A 159 -4.83 34.97 12.03
CA PHE A 159 -5.46 34.13 11.02
C PHE A 159 -6.36 34.96 10.12
N GLU A 160 -6.05 34.98 8.82
CA GLU A 160 -6.85 35.64 7.81
C GLU A 160 -7.40 34.59 6.83
N GLU A 161 -8.71 34.62 6.61
CA GLU A 161 -9.37 33.72 5.69
C GLU A 161 -9.90 34.49 4.47
N TYR A 162 -9.45 34.06 3.29
CA TYR A 162 -9.93 34.54 2.00
C TYR A 162 -10.60 33.39 1.25
N TYR A 163 -11.28 33.71 0.13
CA TYR A 163 -12.00 32.68 -0.61
C TYR A 163 -11.07 31.60 -1.17
N ASP A 164 -9.92 31.97 -1.73
CA ASP A 164 -9.01 31.05 -2.42
C ASP A 164 -7.78 30.65 -1.61
N TYR A 165 -7.59 31.20 -0.40
CA TYR A 165 -6.43 30.92 0.43
C TYR A 165 -6.67 31.30 1.90
N ILE A 166 -5.85 30.76 2.79
CA ILE A 166 -5.76 31.16 4.20
C ILE A 166 -4.36 31.69 4.48
N VAL A 167 -4.23 32.56 5.49
CA VAL A 167 -2.94 33.05 5.99
C VAL A 167 -2.90 32.85 7.50
N TYR A 168 -1.85 32.21 8.00
CA TYR A 168 -1.59 32.03 9.43
C TYR A 168 -0.17 32.50 9.75
N ASP A 169 -0.02 33.55 10.57
CA ASP A 169 1.27 34.17 10.89
C ASP A 169 2.17 34.42 9.67
N ASN A 170 1.61 35.04 8.64
CA ASN A 170 2.26 35.33 7.34
C ASN A 170 2.54 34.10 6.46
N ILE A 171 2.16 32.89 6.88
CA ILE A 171 2.23 31.69 6.04
C ILE A 171 0.93 31.57 5.25
N ARG A 172 1.02 31.72 3.93
CA ARG A 172 -0.13 31.60 3.02
C ARG A 172 -0.25 30.17 2.48
N LEU A 173 -1.45 29.59 2.56
CA LEU A 173 -1.81 28.30 1.96
C LEU A 173 -2.96 28.49 0.97
N ASN A 174 -2.72 28.16 -0.31
CA ASN A 174 -3.73 28.31 -1.37
C ASN A 174 -4.64 27.08 -1.46
N LYS A 175 -5.90 27.29 -1.85
CA LYS A 175 -6.80 26.20 -2.24
C LYS A 175 -6.37 25.62 -3.60
N PRO A 176 -6.48 24.30 -3.82
CA PRO A 176 -7.05 23.35 -2.88
C PRO A 176 -6.09 22.99 -1.73
N PHE A 177 -6.66 22.89 -0.53
CA PHE A 177 -5.98 22.36 0.64
C PHE A 177 -6.93 21.42 1.39
N ILE A 178 -6.37 20.56 2.24
CA ILE A 178 -7.15 19.66 3.10
C ILE A 178 -6.92 19.98 4.57
N GLU A 179 -8.01 20.06 5.31
CA GLU A 179 -8.07 20.30 6.75
C GLU A 179 -8.33 18.98 7.46
N LYS A 180 -7.41 18.60 8.34
CA LYS A 180 -7.43 17.36 9.11
C LYS A 180 -7.50 17.67 10.61
N PRO A 181 -8.39 17.02 11.38
CA PRO A 181 -8.33 17.09 12.84
C PRO A 181 -7.00 16.56 13.37
N ILE A 182 -6.51 17.08 14.50
CA ILE A 182 -5.28 16.57 15.15
C ILE A 182 -5.43 15.10 15.55
N ASN A 183 -6.59 14.72 16.11
CA ASN A 183 -6.87 13.33 16.46
C ASN A 183 -6.93 12.45 15.20
N ALA A 184 -6.01 11.49 15.08
CA ALA A 184 -5.91 10.60 13.94
C ALA A 184 -7.12 9.67 13.75
N ASP A 185 -7.82 9.34 14.84
CA ASP A 185 -9.05 8.53 14.80
C ASP A 185 -10.28 9.33 14.34
N ASN A 186 -10.18 10.66 14.29
CA ASN A 186 -11.21 11.50 13.69
C ASN A 186 -10.97 11.60 12.18
N HIS A 187 -11.87 10.99 11.40
CA HIS A 187 -11.78 10.90 9.94
C HIS A 187 -12.54 12.02 9.20
N ASN A 188 -12.98 13.06 9.90
CA ASN A 188 -13.72 14.19 9.31
C ASN A 188 -12.77 15.19 8.64
N ASN A 189 -12.12 14.77 7.57
CA ASN A 189 -11.19 15.58 6.78
C ASN A 189 -11.95 16.38 5.72
N TRP A 190 -11.68 17.67 5.58
CA TRP A 190 -12.39 18.53 4.64
C TRP A 190 -11.44 19.09 3.59
N ILE A 191 -11.78 18.99 2.32
CA ILE A 191 -11.01 19.55 1.20
C ILE A 191 -11.72 20.81 0.74
N TYR A 192 -11.03 21.94 0.68
CA TYR A 192 -11.60 23.20 0.21
C TYR A 192 -11.10 23.49 -1.19
N TYR A 193 -12.01 23.86 -2.11
CA TYR A 193 -11.65 24.10 -3.51
C TYR A 193 -11.61 25.60 -3.82
N PRO A 194 -10.73 26.02 -4.74
CA PRO A 194 -10.70 27.40 -5.22
C PRO A 194 -11.92 27.72 -6.09
N LYS A 195 -12.23 29.01 -6.21
CA LYS A 195 -13.39 29.52 -6.95
C LYS A 195 -13.39 29.11 -8.42
N ASN A 196 -12.20 29.08 -9.04
CA ASN A 196 -12.02 28.72 -10.44
C ASN A 196 -12.33 27.24 -10.75
N THR A 197 -12.39 26.36 -9.75
CA THR A 197 -12.80 24.96 -9.89
C THR A 197 -14.19 24.69 -9.32
N GLY A 198 -15.01 25.73 -9.14
CA GLY A 198 -16.39 25.64 -8.64
C GLY A 198 -16.57 25.95 -7.14
N GLY A 199 -15.48 26.21 -6.41
CA GLY A 199 -15.55 26.58 -4.99
C GLY A 199 -16.06 25.47 -4.08
N GLY A 200 -16.57 25.85 -2.90
CA GLY A 200 -17.12 24.91 -1.94
C GLY A 200 -16.08 24.02 -1.25
N CYS A 201 -16.57 22.97 -0.60
CA CYS A 201 -15.74 22.00 0.11
C CYS A 201 -16.25 20.58 -0.09
N LYS A 202 -15.38 19.59 0.14
CA LYS A 202 -15.73 18.18 0.19
C LYS A 202 -15.41 17.61 1.56
N LYS A 203 -16.43 17.07 2.23
CA LYS A 203 -16.33 16.47 3.55
C LYS A 203 -16.11 14.98 3.39
N LEU A 204 -14.94 14.50 3.79
CA LEU A 204 -14.66 13.07 3.88
C LEU A 204 -15.17 12.57 5.23
N PHE A 205 -15.64 11.33 5.24
CA PHE A 205 -16.12 10.67 6.45
C PHE A 205 -15.87 9.17 6.36
N ARG A 206 -15.90 8.50 7.51
CA ARG A 206 -15.82 7.04 7.55
C ARG A 206 -16.98 6.47 6.74
N LYS A 207 -16.66 5.54 5.84
CA LYS A 207 -17.60 5.00 4.84
C LYS A 207 -18.93 4.59 5.46
N ILE A 208 -20.01 5.12 4.90
CA ILE A 208 -21.40 4.75 5.21
C ILE A 208 -22.00 4.23 3.91
N LYS A 209 -22.35 2.94 3.86
CA LYS A 209 -22.83 2.26 2.65
C LYS A 209 -21.87 2.44 1.47
N ASP A 210 -22.29 3.11 0.40
CA ASP A 210 -21.54 3.36 -0.83
C ASP A 210 -20.93 4.77 -0.88
N ARG A 211 -20.95 5.52 0.22
CA ARG A 211 -20.42 6.88 0.31
C ARG A 211 -19.22 6.97 1.23
N SER A 212 -18.26 7.80 0.83
CA SER A 212 -17.00 8.09 1.54
C SER A 212 -16.70 9.59 1.66
N SER A 213 -17.43 10.41 0.92
CA SER A 213 -17.40 11.87 1.03
C SER A 213 -18.68 12.48 0.49
N GLU A 214 -18.87 13.77 0.74
CA GLU A 214 -19.94 14.59 0.19
C GLU A 214 -19.40 15.96 -0.23
N TYR A 215 -19.88 16.48 -1.36
CA TYR A 215 -19.53 17.82 -1.82
C TYR A 215 -20.58 18.83 -1.35
N CYS A 216 -20.12 19.93 -0.77
CA CYS A 216 -20.95 21.01 -0.23
C CYS A 216 -20.55 22.33 -0.92
N PRO A 217 -21.27 22.78 -1.96
CA PRO A 217 -20.91 23.97 -2.74
C PRO A 217 -20.97 25.27 -1.93
N GLU A 218 -21.90 25.35 -0.97
CA GLU A 218 -22.12 26.56 -0.16
C GLU A 218 -21.04 26.77 0.91
N ILE A 219 -20.32 25.71 1.29
CA ILE A 219 -19.36 25.74 2.39
C ILE A 219 -17.97 26.00 1.83
N HIS A 220 -17.45 27.20 2.06
CA HIS A 220 -16.13 27.62 1.62
C HIS A 220 -15.22 28.11 2.76
N LYS A 221 -15.78 28.27 3.97
CA LYS A 221 -15.05 28.67 5.17
C LYS A 221 -14.57 27.46 5.99
N VAL A 222 -13.39 27.59 6.58
CA VAL A 222 -12.78 26.55 7.41
C VAL A 222 -13.46 26.41 8.77
N ARG A 223 -13.20 25.30 9.46
CA ARG A 223 -13.68 25.12 10.84
C ARG A 223 -12.77 25.90 11.79
N THR A 224 -13.37 26.59 12.76
CA THR A 224 -12.66 27.44 13.73
C THR A 224 -12.87 27.00 15.19
N ASN A 225 -13.43 25.80 15.39
CA ASN A 225 -13.82 25.27 16.70
C ASN A 225 -12.82 24.23 17.27
N GLY A 226 -11.52 24.48 17.08
CA GLY A 226 -10.45 23.67 17.65
C GLY A 226 -9.15 23.80 16.86
N THR A 227 -8.26 22.83 17.05
CA THR A 227 -6.97 22.78 16.35
C THR A 227 -7.04 21.87 15.13
N TYR A 228 -6.57 22.36 13.99
CA TYR A 228 -6.54 21.63 12.73
C TYR A 228 -5.18 21.69 12.05
N ILE A 229 -4.87 20.66 11.27
CA ILE A 229 -3.75 20.64 10.32
C ILE A 229 -4.32 21.00 8.96
N TYR A 230 -3.82 22.08 8.35
CA TYR A 230 -4.09 22.45 6.97
C TYR A 230 -2.89 22.07 6.13
N GLU A 231 -3.05 21.16 5.19
CA GLU A 231 -1.97 20.71 4.31
C GLU A 231 -2.31 20.95 2.83
N GLU A 232 -1.27 21.10 2.02
CA GLU A 232 -1.39 21.21 0.58
C GLU A 232 -2.13 20.01 0.00
N PHE A 233 -3.10 20.26 -0.87
CA PHE A 233 -3.81 19.17 -1.54
C PHE A 233 -2.92 18.60 -2.66
N LEU A 234 -2.49 17.36 -2.48
CA LEU A 234 -1.68 16.65 -3.46
C LEU A 234 -2.57 15.96 -4.51
N SER A 235 -2.51 16.45 -5.75
CA SER A 235 -3.25 15.85 -6.86
C SER A 235 -2.68 14.49 -7.23
N THR A 236 -3.53 13.46 -7.22
CA THR A 236 -3.19 12.10 -7.65
C THR A 236 -3.90 11.73 -8.95
N PHE A 237 -3.59 10.56 -9.50
CA PHE A 237 -4.31 9.96 -10.62
C PHE A 237 -5.64 9.32 -10.19
N GLY A 238 -6.33 9.91 -9.22
CA GLY A 238 -7.66 9.49 -8.77
C GLY A 238 -7.69 8.25 -7.85
N THR A 239 -6.53 7.79 -7.39
CA THR A 239 -6.41 6.62 -6.51
C THR A 239 -5.49 6.90 -5.33
N ASP A 240 -5.80 6.24 -4.21
CA ASP A 240 -4.95 6.20 -3.03
C ASP A 240 -4.34 4.79 -2.93
N ILE A 241 -3.04 4.71 -2.66
CA ILE A 241 -2.34 3.43 -2.51
C ILE A 241 -2.28 3.09 -1.04
N LYS A 242 -2.81 1.93 -0.68
CA LYS A 242 -2.74 1.39 0.68
C LYS A 242 -1.64 0.37 0.76
N VAL A 243 -0.69 0.62 1.65
CA VAL A 243 0.47 -0.22 1.86
C VAL A 243 0.34 -0.91 3.22
N TYR A 244 0.71 -2.19 3.27
CA TYR A 244 0.65 -3.04 4.46
C TYR A 244 1.99 -3.75 4.60
N THR A 245 2.76 -3.37 5.61
CA THR A 245 4.07 -3.96 5.89
C THR A 245 3.96 -5.14 6.83
N VAL A 246 4.89 -6.07 6.71
CA VAL A 246 5.17 -7.11 7.72
C VAL A 246 6.68 -7.16 7.87
N GLY A 247 7.21 -6.33 8.75
CA GLY A 247 8.64 -6.05 8.83
C GLY A 247 9.11 -5.08 7.74
N GLN A 248 10.39 -4.73 7.79
CA GLN A 248 10.99 -3.71 6.93
C GLN A 248 11.10 -4.14 5.46
N MET A 249 11.18 -5.45 5.22
CA MET A 249 11.51 -6.04 3.91
C MET A 249 10.29 -6.59 3.16
N PHE A 250 9.09 -6.48 3.72
CA PHE A 250 7.87 -6.94 3.06
C PHE A 250 6.79 -5.88 3.11
N ALA A 251 6.22 -5.57 1.95
CA ALA A 251 5.09 -4.67 1.81
C ALA A 251 4.14 -5.17 0.71
N HIS A 252 2.87 -5.33 1.06
CA HIS A 252 1.78 -5.51 0.10
C HIS A 252 1.12 -4.17 -0.20
N ALA A 253 0.78 -3.90 -1.46
CA ALA A 253 0.11 -2.67 -1.85
C ALA A 253 -1.11 -2.91 -2.74
N GLU A 254 -2.17 -2.13 -2.47
CA GLU A 254 -3.40 -2.13 -3.24
C GLU A 254 -3.91 -0.69 -3.39
N ALA A 255 -4.29 -0.31 -4.61
CA ALA A 255 -4.91 0.98 -4.89
C ALA A 255 -6.43 0.89 -4.72
N ARG A 256 -7.02 1.99 -4.27
CA ARG A 256 -8.47 2.20 -4.23
C ARG A 256 -8.81 3.57 -4.81
N LYS A 257 -10.05 3.74 -5.26
CA LYS A 257 -10.53 5.05 -5.71
C LYS A 257 -10.44 6.06 -4.56
N SER A 258 -9.85 7.23 -4.84
CA SER A 258 -9.69 8.27 -3.84
C SER A 258 -11.05 8.82 -3.40
N PRO A 259 -11.32 8.98 -2.09
CA PRO A 259 -12.54 9.61 -1.61
C PRO A 259 -12.59 11.11 -1.98
N ALA A 260 -11.46 11.71 -2.36
CA ALA A 260 -11.40 13.09 -2.83
C ALA A 260 -12.09 13.33 -4.19
N LEU A 261 -12.47 12.26 -4.91
CA LEU A 261 -13.19 12.33 -6.19
C LEU A 261 -14.71 12.57 -5.96
N ASP A 262 -15.59 11.69 -6.43
CA ASP A 262 -17.05 11.86 -6.32
C ASP A 262 -17.64 11.35 -4.98
N GLY A 263 -16.83 10.70 -4.15
CA GLY A 263 -17.23 10.09 -2.89
C GLY A 263 -17.98 8.76 -3.02
N LYS A 264 -18.28 8.28 -4.23
CA LYS A 264 -18.94 6.99 -4.48
C LYS A 264 -17.92 5.85 -4.44
N VAL A 265 -18.17 4.89 -3.57
CA VAL A 265 -17.36 3.69 -3.40
C VAL A 265 -17.67 2.70 -4.52
N CYS A 266 -16.68 2.39 -5.35
CA CYS A 266 -16.81 1.36 -6.37
C CYS A 266 -16.84 -0.03 -5.73
N ARG A 267 -17.83 -0.85 -6.09
CA ARG A 267 -18.00 -2.22 -5.57
C ARG A 267 -18.02 -3.24 -6.71
N THR A 268 -17.52 -4.44 -6.44
CA THR A 268 -17.62 -5.61 -7.31
C THR A 268 -19.06 -6.15 -7.31
N SER A 269 -19.36 -7.12 -8.20
CA SER A 269 -20.61 -7.87 -8.21
C SER A 269 -20.97 -8.44 -6.84
N ASP A 270 -19.95 -8.88 -6.09
CA ASP A 270 -20.10 -9.48 -4.76
C ASP A 270 -20.21 -8.44 -3.63
N GLY A 271 -20.38 -7.17 -3.98
CA GLY A 271 -20.54 -6.06 -3.03
C GLY A 271 -19.26 -5.64 -2.30
N LYS A 272 -18.09 -6.19 -2.62
CA LYS A 272 -16.80 -5.80 -2.02
C LYS A 272 -16.26 -4.54 -2.68
N GLU A 273 -15.56 -3.69 -1.93
CA GLU A 273 -14.89 -2.52 -2.53
C GLU A 273 -13.84 -2.95 -3.56
N VAL A 274 -13.85 -2.32 -4.73
CA VAL A 274 -12.89 -2.59 -5.81
C VAL A 274 -11.49 -2.17 -5.38
N ARG A 275 -10.51 -3.06 -5.59
CA ARG A 275 -9.10 -2.84 -5.31
C ARG A 275 -8.26 -3.26 -6.49
N TYR A 276 -7.18 -2.55 -6.74
CA TYR A 276 -6.24 -2.88 -7.80
C TYR A 276 -4.90 -3.25 -7.18
N ALA A 277 -4.30 -4.36 -7.61
CA ALA A 277 -2.97 -4.74 -7.16
C ALA A 277 -1.96 -3.65 -7.58
N VAL A 278 -1.05 -3.30 -6.70
CA VAL A 278 -0.02 -2.29 -6.96
C VAL A 278 1.35 -2.88 -6.66
N ILE A 279 2.27 -2.72 -7.61
CA ILE A 279 3.69 -2.94 -7.36
C ILE A 279 4.28 -1.61 -6.88
N LEU A 280 4.96 -1.65 -5.74
CA LEU A 280 5.67 -0.49 -5.20
C LEU A 280 6.95 -0.25 -6.00
N SER A 281 7.19 1.02 -6.33
CA SER A 281 8.48 1.49 -6.84
C SER A 281 9.57 1.40 -5.75
N GLU A 282 10.83 1.53 -6.15
CA GLU A 282 11.96 1.54 -5.22
C GLU A 282 11.83 2.65 -4.16
N ALA A 283 11.47 3.87 -4.57
CA ALA A 283 11.25 4.98 -3.66
C ALA A 283 10.14 4.67 -2.62
N GLU A 284 9.06 4.00 -3.04
CA GLU A 284 7.97 3.61 -2.14
C GLU A 284 8.35 2.45 -1.21
N LYS A 285 9.21 1.53 -1.66
CA LYS A 285 9.78 0.49 -0.80
C LYS A 285 10.68 1.09 0.28
N ILE A 286 11.49 2.10 -0.06
CA ILE A 286 12.29 2.86 0.93
C ILE A 286 11.38 3.60 1.91
N ILE A 287 10.26 4.16 1.46
CA ILE A 287 9.25 4.76 2.35
C ILE A 287 8.69 3.71 3.32
N ALA A 288 8.32 2.52 2.82
CA ALA A 288 7.81 1.43 3.65
C ALA A 288 8.84 1.00 4.72
N TYR A 289 10.09 0.82 4.32
CA TYR A 289 11.21 0.54 5.23
C TYR A 289 11.31 1.60 6.34
N ARG A 290 11.35 2.88 5.96
CA ARG A 290 11.47 4.00 6.90
C ARG A 290 10.28 4.11 7.85
N ILE A 291 9.06 3.83 7.38
CA ILE A 291 7.87 3.84 8.25
C ILE A 291 7.96 2.76 9.32
N VAL A 292 8.37 1.54 8.97
CA VAL A 292 8.51 0.45 9.94
C VAL A 292 9.53 0.83 11.01
N GLU A 293 10.66 1.42 10.61
CA GLU A 293 11.70 1.90 11.54
C GLU A 293 11.25 3.06 12.41
N ALA A 294 10.62 4.07 11.80
CA ALA A 294 10.19 5.29 12.47
C ALA A 294 9.16 5.01 13.57
N PHE A 295 8.15 4.22 13.24
CA PHE A 295 7.03 3.94 14.13
C PHE A 295 7.22 2.65 14.93
N GLN A 296 8.26 1.87 14.65
CA GLN A 296 8.54 0.56 15.25
C GLN A 296 7.30 -0.36 15.21
N GLN A 297 6.59 -0.33 14.08
CA GLN A 297 5.42 -1.15 13.82
C GLN A 297 5.77 -2.16 12.73
N THR A 298 6.11 -3.39 13.12
CA THR A 298 6.37 -4.49 12.17
C THR A 298 5.19 -4.69 11.23
N VAL A 299 3.99 -4.85 11.80
CA VAL A 299 2.74 -4.83 11.03
C VAL A 299 2.20 -3.41 11.01
N CYS A 300 2.25 -2.76 9.86
CA CYS A 300 1.82 -1.36 9.72
C CYS A 300 1.08 -1.12 8.41
N GLY A 301 -0.06 -0.44 8.49
CA GLY A 301 -0.80 0.11 7.36
C GLY A 301 -0.54 1.60 7.21
N PHE A 302 -0.34 2.07 5.99
CA PHE A 302 -0.22 3.49 5.67
C PHE A 302 -0.65 3.77 4.22
N ASP A 303 -0.90 5.04 3.91
CA ASP A 303 -1.41 5.47 2.62
C ASP A 303 -0.37 6.34 1.89
N ILE A 304 -0.15 6.02 0.61
CA ILE A 304 0.70 6.79 -0.32
C ILE A 304 -0.17 7.45 -1.40
N LEU A 305 0.13 8.71 -1.68
CA LEU A 305 -0.34 9.46 -2.83
C LEU A 305 0.76 9.49 -3.89
N ARG A 306 0.52 8.91 -5.06
CA ARG A 306 1.39 9.09 -6.24
C ARG A 306 1.04 10.40 -6.92
N THR A 307 1.98 11.33 -6.91
CA THR A 307 1.88 12.64 -7.55
C THR A 307 2.91 12.78 -8.67
N THR A 308 2.83 13.85 -9.45
CA THR A 308 3.86 14.21 -10.44
C THR A 308 5.21 14.54 -9.79
N MET A 309 5.23 14.92 -8.51
CA MET A 309 6.44 15.24 -7.75
C MET A 309 7.01 14.02 -7.01
N GLY A 310 6.35 12.86 -7.08
CA GLY A 310 6.76 11.63 -6.41
C GLY A 310 5.71 11.08 -5.43
N PRO A 311 6.07 10.02 -4.67
CA PRO A 311 5.20 9.42 -3.66
C PRO A 311 5.24 10.21 -2.35
N PHE A 312 4.06 10.53 -1.81
CA PHE A 312 3.90 11.21 -0.53
C PHE A 312 3.03 10.38 0.41
N VAL A 313 3.45 10.26 1.68
CA VAL A 313 2.66 9.62 2.73
C VAL A 313 1.63 10.62 3.25
N CYS A 314 0.36 10.22 3.28
CA CYS A 314 -0.73 11.09 3.74
C CYS A 314 -1.41 10.59 5.02
N ASP A 315 -1.19 9.33 5.40
CA ASP A 315 -1.75 8.73 6.62
C ASP A 315 -0.93 7.51 7.07
N VAL A 316 -0.76 7.34 8.39
CA VAL A 316 -0.10 6.16 9.00
C VAL A 316 -1.02 5.61 10.08
N ASN A 317 -1.52 4.39 9.87
CA ASN A 317 -2.60 3.81 10.68
C ASN A 317 -2.10 2.91 11.81
N GLY A 318 -0.88 2.38 11.72
CA GLY A 318 -0.40 1.32 12.60
C GLY A 318 -0.97 -0.05 12.21
N TRP A 319 -1.31 -0.88 13.20
CA TRP A 319 -1.71 -2.27 12.95
C TRP A 319 -2.87 -2.40 11.94
N SER A 320 -2.60 -3.04 10.80
CA SER A 320 -3.58 -3.24 9.75
C SER A 320 -3.24 -4.46 8.91
N PHE A 321 -4.26 -5.24 8.56
CA PHE A 321 -4.12 -6.39 7.68
C PHE A 321 -4.85 -6.20 6.35
N VAL A 322 -4.25 -6.76 5.29
CA VAL A 322 -4.92 -6.94 4.00
C VAL A 322 -6.12 -7.87 4.19
N LYS A 323 -7.19 -7.66 3.41
CA LYS A 323 -8.43 -8.44 3.52
C LYS A 323 -8.64 -9.27 2.27
N GLY A 324 -8.98 -10.55 2.45
CA GLY A 324 -9.37 -11.46 1.38
C GLY A 324 -8.22 -11.95 0.51
N ASN A 325 -6.96 -11.77 0.93
CA ASN A 325 -5.78 -12.19 0.18
C ASN A 325 -5.08 -13.35 0.89
N ILE A 326 -5.25 -14.57 0.37
CA ILE A 326 -4.70 -15.80 0.96
C ILE A 326 -3.16 -15.80 0.94
N LYS A 327 -2.55 -15.31 -0.15
CA LYS A 327 -1.10 -15.19 -0.26
C LYS A 327 -0.55 -14.30 0.86
N TYR A 328 -1.14 -13.11 1.05
CA TYR A 328 -0.77 -12.22 2.14
C TYR A 328 -0.88 -12.90 3.52
N TYR A 329 -1.93 -13.68 3.78
CA TYR A 329 -2.06 -14.38 5.06
C TYR A 329 -0.97 -15.44 5.28
N ASN A 330 -0.57 -16.16 4.23
CA ASN A 330 0.52 -17.13 4.28
C ASN A 330 1.86 -16.41 4.57
N ASP A 331 2.17 -15.39 3.76
CA ASP A 331 3.42 -14.63 3.85
C ASP A 331 3.52 -13.92 5.21
N CYS A 332 2.46 -13.24 5.64
CA CYS A 332 2.40 -12.55 6.93
C CYS A 332 2.62 -13.51 8.10
N ALA A 333 1.97 -14.68 8.11
CA ALA A 333 2.16 -15.65 9.18
C ALA A 333 3.58 -16.21 9.21
N HIS A 334 4.18 -16.51 8.05
CA HIS A 334 5.57 -16.97 7.96
C HIS A 334 6.56 -15.93 8.47
N ILE A 335 6.43 -14.67 8.05
CA ILE A 335 7.34 -13.60 8.46
C ILE A 335 7.19 -13.33 9.95
N LEU A 336 5.97 -13.24 10.49
CA LEU A 336 5.75 -13.05 11.92
C LEU A 336 6.35 -14.19 12.74
N ARG A 337 6.15 -15.45 12.31
CA ARG A 337 6.78 -16.62 12.94
C ARG A 337 8.29 -16.47 12.97
N ALA A 338 8.93 -16.23 11.83
CA ALA A 338 10.38 -16.09 11.73
C ALA A 338 10.91 -14.98 12.64
N MET A 339 10.27 -13.81 12.65
CA MET A 339 10.68 -12.68 13.49
C MET A 339 10.50 -12.96 14.99
N PHE A 340 9.42 -13.64 15.40
CA PHE A 340 9.26 -14.05 16.80
C PHE A 340 10.32 -15.07 17.20
N LEU A 341 10.58 -16.09 16.39
CA LEU A 341 11.57 -17.12 16.68
C LEU A 341 12.99 -16.51 16.78
N ALA A 342 13.37 -15.61 15.87
CA ALA A 342 14.67 -14.94 15.93
C ALA A 342 14.85 -14.12 17.22
N LYS A 343 13.80 -13.40 17.66
CA LYS A 343 13.85 -12.66 18.94
C LYS A 343 13.83 -13.57 20.17
N LEU A 344 13.16 -14.73 20.08
CA LEU A 344 13.14 -15.74 21.13
C LEU A 344 14.52 -16.38 21.30
N GLU A 345 15.19 -16.67 20.19
CA GLU A 345 16.57 -17.15 20.16
C GLU A 345 17.51 -16.13 20.80
N GLU A 346 17.42 -14.85 20.41
CA GLU A 346 18.22 -13.77 21.02
C GLU A 346 17.97 -13.64 22.53
N LYS A 347 16.70 -13.69 22.97
CA LYS A 347 16.33 -13.49 24.37
C LYS A 347 16.70 -14.66 25.28
N TYR A 348 16.59 -15.89 24.79
CA TYR A 348 16.72 -17.09 25.62
C TYR A 348 17.96 -17.93 25.30
N ASN A 349 18.73 -17.58 24.28
CA ASN A 349 19.88 -18.35 23.78
C ASN A 349 19.53 -19.83 23.53
N ILE A 350 18.31 -20.09 23.03
CA ILE A 350 17.81 -21.41 22.68
C ILE A 350 17.91 -21.53 21.16
N ILE A 351 18.64 -22.53 20.67
CA ILE A 351 18.62 -22.93 19.25
C ILE A 351 17.30 -23.70 19.03
N PRO A 352 16.30 -23.15 18.32
CA PRO A 352 15.11 -23.93 18.01
C PRO A 352 15.54 -25.04 17.05
N ARG A 353 15.35 -26.29 17.45
CA ARG A 353 15.92 -27.47 16.76
C ARG A 353 15.46 -27.59 15.29
N ASP A 354 14.35 -26.95 14.90
CA ASP A 354 13.82 -26.89 13.53
C ASP A 354 14.31 -25.70 12.69
N LEU A 355 15.04 -24.74 13.28
CA LEU A 355 15.74 -23.71 12.52
C LEU A 355 17.02 -24.28 11.91
N ALA A 356 17.78 -25.13 12.60
CA ALA A 356 19.05 -25.66 12.07
C ALA A 356 18.88 -26.49 10.78
N ASP A 357 17.89 -27.39 10.72
CA ASP A 357 17.75 -28.34 9.60
C ASP A 357 17.04 -27.74 8.37
N ASN A 358 16.24 -26.68 8.56
CA ASN A 358 15.60 -25.96 7.45
C ASN A 358 16.34 -24.67 7.05
N TRP A 359 17.16 -24.09 7.92
CA TRP A 359 17.95 -22.88 7.62
C TRP A 359 19.20 -23.18 6.82
N TYR A 360 19.87 -24.33 7.05
CA TYR A 360 21.00 -24.74 6.20
C TYR A 360 20.60 -25.22 4.81
N ASN A 361 19.30 -25.46 4.57
CA ASN A 361 18.72 -25.68 3.25
C ASN A 361 18.05 -24.42 2.66
N ILE A 362 18.19 -23.26 3.31
CA ILE A 362 18.01 -21.98 2.62
C ILE A 362 19.29 -21.77 1.81
N GLU A 363 19.31 -22.32 0.60
CA GLU A 363 20.15 -21.78 -0.44
C GLU A 363 19.89 -20.27 -0.48
N ASN A 364 20.90 -19.53 -0.02
CA ASN A 364 21.07 -18.09 -0.07
C ASN A 364 19.92 -17.24 0.48
N GLU A 365 20.20 -16.45 1.52
CA GLU A 365 19.37 -15.31 1.92
C GLU A 365 19.02 -14.42 0.70
N GLU A 366 19.96 -14.33 -0.24
CA GLU A 366 19.84 -13.70 -1.56
C GLU A 366 18.77 -14.33 -2.48
N GLU A 367 18.47 -15.62 -2.34
CA GLU A 367 17.49 -16.35 -3.15
C GLU A 367 16.07 -16.25 -2.59
N VAL A 368 15.91 -16.24 -1.27
CA VAL A 368 14.62 -15.88 -0.62
C VAL A 368 14.32 -14.41 -0.86
N LEU A 369 15.34 -13.54 -0.80
CA LEU A 369 15.23 -12.14 -1.21
C LEU A 369 14.90 -12.03 -2.71
N ARG A 370 15.55 -12.78 -3.61
CA ARG A 370 15.19 -12.82 -5.04
C ARG A 370 13.76 -13.32 -5.26
N LYS A 371 13.30 -14.36 -4.56
CA LYS A 371 11.93 -14.91 -4.68
C LYS A 371 10.88 -13.95 -4.10
N THR A 372 11.23 -13.15 -3.09
CA THR A 372 10.33 -12.18 -2.43
C THR A 372 10.33 -10.81 -3.14
N PHE A 373 11.46 -10.40 -3.70
CA PHE A 373 11.66 -9.12 -4.40
C PHE A 373 11.75 -9.25 -5.92
N ARG A 374 11.42 -10.42 -6.46
CA ARG A 374 11.55 -10.73 -7.89
C ARG A 374 11.00 -9.59 -8.73
N GLN A 375 11.88 -8.94 -9.47
CA GLN A 375 11.46 -8.21 -10.65
C GLN A 375 10.91 -9.24 -11.65
N PRO A 376 9.94 -8.87 -12.50
CA PRO A 376 9.23 -9.83 -13.36
C PRO A 376 10.12 -10.68 -14.27
N ASP A 377 11.38 -10.32 -14.47
CA ASP A 377 12.18 -10.84 -15.57
C ASP A 377 12.94 -12.17 -15.28
N ASP A 378 12.92 -12.70 -14.05
CA ASP A 378 13.81 -13.82 -13.64
C ASP A 378 13.10 -15.16 -13.30
N LEU A 379 12.11 -15.63 -14.07
CA LEU A 379 11.65 -17.03 -13.96
C LEU A 379 11.44 -17.72 -15.31
N HIS A 380 12.49 -18.38 -15.79
CA HIS A 380 12.33 -19.53 -16.66
C HIS A 380 11.93 -20.77 -15.85
N CYS A 381 10.98 -21.53 -16.42
CA CYS A 381 10.50 -22.86 -16.04
C CYS A 381 9.44 -22.93 -14.93
N SER A 382 8.20 -22.66 -15.30
CA SER A 382 7.11 -23.65 -15.28
C SER A 382 5.89 -22.97 -15.91
N HIS A 383 5.26 -23.61 -16.89
CA HIS A 383 4.15 -23.10 -17.71
C HIS A 383 3.18 -22.15 -16.96
N HIS A 384 3.49 -20.87 -16.95
CA HIS A 384 2.66 -19.80 -16.45
C HIS A 384 2.48 -18.83 -17.61
N GLU A 385 1.24 -18.67 -18.06
CA GLU A 385 0.88 -17.59 -18.96
C GLU A 385 1.06 -16.27 -18.20
N GLU A 386 2.01 -15.46 -18.65
CA GLU A 386 2.28 -14.14 -18.10
C GLU A 386 1.64 -13.08 -19.00
N LEU A 387 1.01 -12.07 -18.38
CA LEU A 387 0.45 -10.93 -19.08
C LEU A 387 1.59 -10.02 -19.57
N CYS A 388 2.17 -10.33 -20.74
CA CYS A 388 3.30 -9.58 -21.29
C CYS A 388 2.93 -8.14 -21.69
N SER A 389 1.66 -7.88 -22.01
CA SER A 389 1.19 -6.58 -22.45
C SER A 389 -0.31 -6.46 -22.25
N VAL A 390 -0.76 -5.31 -21.74
CA VAL A 390 -2.16 -4.88 -21.84
C VAL A 390 -2.25 -3.95 -23.03
N ILE A 391 -2.71 -4.47 -24.17
CA ILE A 391 -3.02 -3.64 -25.34
C ILE A 391 -4.40 -3.03 -25.10
N ILE A 392 -4.42 -1.77 -24.66
CA ILE A 392 -5.67 -1.02 -24.55
C ILE A 392 -5.93 -0.33 -25.90
N VAL A 393 -6.85 -0.89 -26.69
CA VAL A 393 -7.37 -0.23 -27.88
C VAL A 393 -8.48 0.73 -27.46
N MET A 394 -8.11 1.96 -27.15
CA MET A 394 -9.08 3.03 -26.92
C MET A 394 -9.51 3.62 -28.27
N ARG A 395 -10.77 3.48 -28.64
CA ARG A 395 -11.35 4.25 -29.75
C ARG A 395 -11.93 5.54 -29.19
N HIS A 396 -11.54 6.68 -29.75
CA HIS A 396 -12.39 7.86 -29.68
C HIS A 396 -13.66 7.53 -30.46
N GLY A 397 -14.84 7.76 -29.86
CA GLY A 397 -16.12 7.46 -30.49
C GLY A 397 -16.42 8.44 -31.62
N ASP A 398 -15.69 8.38 -32.73
CA ASP A 398 -15.97 9.19 -33.92
C ASP A 398 -16.79 8.37 -34.94
N ARG A 399 -17.98 8.88 -35.27
CA ARG A 399 -18.99 8.22 -36.10
C ARG A 399 -18.71 8.42 -37.60
N LYS A 400 -17.56 7.95 -38.11
CA LYS A 400 -17.33 7.81 -39.56
C LYS A 400 -17.19 6.35 -40.01
N PRO A 401 -17.58 5.99 -41.25
CA PRO A 401 -17.67 4.60 -41.68
C PRO A 401 -16.31 3.89 -41.65
N LYS A 402 -16.33 2.67 -41.09
CA LYS A 402 -15.20 1.79 -40.76
C LYS A 402 -14.21 1.62 -41.92
N GLN A 403 -13.04 2.23 -41.84
CA GLN A 403 -11.87 1.81 -42.63
C GLN A 403 -11.34 0.50 -42.05
N LYS A 404 -11.83 -0.63 -42.55
CA LYS A 404 -11.26 -1.95 -42.24
C LYS A 404 -9.92 -2.06 -42.98
N MET A 405 -8.81 -2.14 -42.26
CA MET A 405 -7.57 -2.63 -42.86
C MET A 405 -7.73 -4.11 -43.15
N LYS A 406 -7.84 -4.44 -44.44
CA LYS A 406 -7.67 -5.80 -44.95
C LYS A 406 -6.24 -5.89 -45.47
N PHE A 407 -5.46 -6.83 -44.96
CA PHE A 407 -4.16 -7.15 -45.52
C PHE A 407 -4.01 -8.65 -45.60
N PHE A 408 -3.28 -9.11 -46.61
CA PHE A 408 -2.92 -10.51 -46.73
C PHE A 408 -1.69 -10.76 -45.86
N THR A 409 -1.72 -11.83 -45.08
CA THR A 409 -0.58 -12.27 -44.27
C THR A 409 -0.29 -13.73 -44.57
N THR A 410 0.99 -14.03 -44.69
CA THR A 410 1.52 -15.40 -44.79
C THR A 410 2.27 -15.80 -43.53
N LYS A 411 2.23 -14.96 -42.48
CA LYS A 411 2.96 -15.19 -41.22
C LYS A 411 2.35 -16.38 -40.47
N PRO A 412 3.11 -17.48 -40.26
CA PRO A 412 2.59 -18.72 -39.68
C PRO A 412 1.90 -18.49 -38.34
N LEU A 413 2.52 -17.76 -37.42
CA LEU A 413 1.98 -17.50 -36.07
C LEU A 413 0.60 -16.82 -36.08
N ILE A 414 0.31 -15.96 -37.06
CA ILE A 414 -1.00 -15.32 -37.17
C ILE A 414 -2.02 -16.30 -37.73
N LEU A 415 -1.63 -17.13 -38.71
CA LEU A 415 -2.49 -18.14 -39.30
C LEU A 415 -2.79 -19.28 -38.31
N ASP A 416 -1.80 -19.70 -37.52
CA ASP A 416 -1.92 -20.71 -36.48
C ASP A 416 -2.90 -20.26 -35.39
N TYR A 417 -2.88 -18.97 -35.01
CA TYR A 417 -3.85 -18.38 -34.10
C TYR A 417 -5.29 -18.44 -34.63
N PHE A 418 -5.57 -18.56 -35.93
CA PHE A 418 -6.94 -18.76 -36.43
C PHE A 418 -7.27 -20.24 -36.68
N ASN A 419 -6.24 -21.08 -36.88
CA ASN A 419 -6.39 -22.48 -37.23
C ASN A 419 -6.36 -23.43 -36.02
N SER A 420 -5.98 -22.97 -34.82
CA SER A 420 -6.05 -23.82 -33.62
C SER A 420 -7.50 -24.15 -33.28
N GLU A 421 -7.82 -25.44 -33.13
CA GLU A 421 -9.18 -25.93 -32.85
C GLU A 421 -9.76 -25.41 -31.53
N GLU A 422 -8.92 -24.94 -30.60
CA GLU A 422 -9.33 -24.34 -29.33
C GLU A 422 -9.77 -22.87 -29.41
N ASN A 423 -9.80 -22.27 -30.60
CA ASN A 423 -10.23 -20.88 -30.72
C ASN A 423 -11.71 -20.69 -30.39
N LEU A 424 -11.97 -19.64 -29.60
CA LEU A 424 -13.30 -19.21 -29.15
C LEU A 424 -14.30 -19.03 -30.32
N TYR A 425 -13.83 -18.73 -31.53
CA TYR A 425 -14.65 -18.61 -32.73
C TYR A 425 -15.30 -19.94 -33.18
N ASN A 426 -14.57 -21.06 -33.06
CA ASN A 426 -15.11 -22.40 -33.36
C ASN A 426 -16.04 -22.87 -32.24
N VAL A 427 -15.73 -22.54 -30.99
CA VAL A 427 -16.60 -22.80 -29.82
C VAL A 427 -17.92 -22.04 -29.90
N ILE A 428 -17.92 -20.78 -30.35
CA ILE A 428 -19.13 -19.98 -30.52
C ILE A 428 -19.95 -20.48 -31.71
N SER A 429 -19.32 -20.78 -32.84
CA SER A 429 -20.02 -21.27 -34.04
C SER A 429 -20.67 -22.64 -33.79
N ASN A 430 -20.02 -23.53 -33.03
CA ASN A 430 -20.56 -24.84 -32.70
C ASN A 430 -21.67 -24.80 -31.63
N ARG A 431 -21.73 -23.77 -30.77
CA ARG A 431 -22.86 -23.59 -29.83
C ARG A 431 -24.14 -23.13 -30.53
N TYR A 432 -24.03 -22.24 -31.53
CA TYR A 432 -25.20 -21.78 -32.28
C TYR A 432 -25.85 -22.89 -33.11
N ALA A 433 -25.09 -23.89 -33.55
CA ALA A 433 -25.66 -25.03 -34.29
C ALA A 433 -26.44 -26.02 -33.41
N HIS A 434 -26.16 -26.08 -32.11
CA HIS A 434 -26.71 -27.11 -31.21
C HIS A 434 -28.02 -26.71 -30.52
N ASP A 435 -28.25 -25.40 -30.32
CA ASP A 435 -29.47 -24.87 -29.66
C ASP A 435 -30.68 -24.77 -30.60
N ASP A 436 -30.48 -24.75 -31.93
CA ASP A 436 -31.57 -24.71 -32.90
C ASP A 436 -32.16 -26.09 -33.24
N THR A 437 -31.59 -27.19 -32.72
CA THR A 437 -32.08 -28.56 -32.96
C THR A 437 -32.88 -29.17 -31.80
N ILE A 438 -32.99 -28.49 -30.64
CA ILE A 438 -33.73 -28.97 -29.45
C ILE A 438 -35.15 -28.36 -29.35
N LYS A 439 -35.60 -27.65 -30.38
CA LYS A 439 -37.01 -27.29 -30.57
C LYS A 439 -37.56 -27.98 -31.81
N ILE A 440 -37.87 -29.26 -31.70
CA ILE A 440 -38.96 -29.99 -32.38
C ILE A 440 -38.95 -31.42 -31.82
N ASN A 441 -40.13 -31.94 -31.50
CA ASN A 441 -40.47 -33.24 -30.91
C ASN A 441 -40.58 -33.32 -29.38
N ASN A 442 -41.55 -32.58 -28.84
CA ASN A 442 -42.38 -33.11 -27.76
C ASN A 442 -43.58 -33.83 -28.39
N ASN A 443 -43.63 -35.16 -28.29
CA ASN A 443 -44.87 -35.92 -28.18
C ASN A 443 -44.56 -37.35 -27.72
N GLU A 444 -45.40 -37.84 -26.82
CA GLU A 444 -45.55 -39.23 -26.33
C GLU A 444 -44.77 -39.66 -25.07
N LEU A 445 -45.45 -39.43 -23.95
CA LEU A 445 -46.02 -40.44 -23.04
C LEU A 445 -45.16 -41.62 -22.55
N HIS A 446 -45.10 -41.66 -21.21
CA HIS A 446 -45.21 -42.80 -20.31
C HIS A 446 -44.05 -43.81 -20.12
N THR A 447 -43.82 -44.03 -18.81
CA THR A 447 -43.56 -45.30 -18.10
C THR A 447 -42.13 -45.84 -17.91
N THR A 448 -41.88 -46.08 -16.60
CA THR A 448 -41.18 -47.20 -15.95
C THR A 448 -39.65 -47.24 -15.84
N ASN A 449 -39.21 -47.14 -14.57
CA ASN A 449 -38.33 -48.07 -13.83
C ASN A 449 -37.31 -48.92 -14.62
N TYR A 450 -36.01 -48.78 -14.30
CA TYR A 450 -35.18 -49.76 -13.57
C TYR A 450 -33.66 -49.55 -13.81
N ASN A 451 -32.91 -49.70 -12.72
CA ASN A 451 -31.56 -50.26 -12.54
C ASN A 451 -30.33 -49.85 -13.39
N THR A 452 -29.35 -49.36 -12.62
CA THR A 452 -27.93 -49.75 -12.51
C THR A 452 -27.37 -50.91 -13.37
N GLN A 453 -26.14 -50.63 -13.85
CA GLN A 453 -25.00 -51.50 -14.20
C GLN A 453 -24.66 -51.75 -15.68
N ASP A 454 -23.34 -51.86 -15.88
CA ASP A 454 -22.55 -52.20 -17.07
C ASP A 454 -22.41 -51.10 -18.14
N VAL A 455 -21.21 -50.66 -18.51
CA VAL A 455 -20.18 -51.50 -19.16
C VAL A 455 -18.77 -51.26 -18.61
N LEU A 456 -18.19 -52.34 -18.09
CA LEU A 456 -16.75 -52.58 -17.95
C LEU A 456 -16.17 -53.07 -19.29
N LYS A 457 -14.91 -52.65 -19.53
CA LYS A 457 -13.79 -53.44 -20.09
C LYS A 457 -13.63 -53.71 -21.61
N TYR A 458 -12.35 -53.62 -21.97
CA TYR A 458 -11.60 -54.30 -23.05
C TYR A 458 -11.80 -53.79 -24.49
N ASN A 459 -10.79 -53.61 -25.36
CA ASN A 459 -9.42 -54.15 -25.54
C ASN A 459 -8.55 -53.04 -26.19
N ALA A 460 -7.23 -52.85 -25.96
CA ALA A 460 -6.06 -53.72 -25.93
C ALA A 460 -5.42 -54.05 -27.31
N LYS A 461 -4.15 -53.60 -27.44
CA LYS A 461 -2.97 -54.18 -28.15
C LYS A 461 -2.92 -54.26 -29.69
N LEU A 462 -1.81 -53.79 -30.27
CA LEU A 462 -0.63 -54.55 -30.77
C LEU A 462 0.31 -53.57 -31.52
N ASP A 463 1.55 -53.33 -31.05
CA ASP A 463 2.83 -54.02 -31.35
C ASP A 463 3.52 -53.50 -32.64
N HIS A 464 4.66 -52.79 -32.55
CA HIS A 464 6.08 -53.23 -32.50
C HIS A 464 6.70 -53.66 -33.84
N ALA A 465 7.73 -52.92 -34.31
CA ALA A 465 9.07 -53.39 -34.77
C ALA A 465 9.75 -52.32 -35.66
N THR A 466 10.87 -51.69 -35.25
CA THR A 466 12.29 -52.06 -35.48
C THR A 466 12.76 -52.07 -36.95
N ASN A 467 13.54 -51.07 -37.39
CA ASN A 467 14.99 -51.20 -37.71
C ASN A 467 15.56 -49.99 -38.51
N GLN A 468 16.72 -49.53 -38.01
CA GLN A 468 17.96 -49.13 -38.71
C GLN A 468 17.89 -48.43 -40.08
N TYR A 469 18.56 -47.28 -40.20
CA TYR A 469 19.67 -47.10 -41.16
C TYR A 469 20.60 -45.94 -40.74
N GLN A 470 21.91 -46.21 -40.85
CA GLN A 470 23.03 -45.30 -40.60
C GLN A 470 23.12 -44.18 -41.65
N GLY A 471 23.69 -43.03 -41.25
CA GLY A 471 24.09 -41.97 -42.16
C GLY A 471 25.07 -41.00 -41.49
N THR A 472 26.34 -41.14 -41.85
CA THR A 472 27.54 -40.48 -41.34
C THR A 472 27.74 -39.03 -41.81
N HIS A 473 28.64 -38.32 -41.11
CA HIS A 473 29.55 -37.25 -41.61
C HIS A 473 28.99 -35.83 -41.86
N LYS A 474 29.49 -34.82 -41.15
CA LYS A 474 30.74 -34.06 -41.42
C LYS A 474 30.66 -32.62 -40.87
N ASN A 475 31.71 -32.22 -40.15
CA ASN A 475 32.13 -30.83 -40.03
C ASN A 475 32.48 -30.27 -41.42
N HIS A 476 32.05 -29.04 -41.73
CA HIS A 476 32.93 -28.01 -42.28
C HIS A 476 32.27 -26.62 -42.31
N SER A 477 32.94 -25.71 -41.61
CA SER A 477 33.29 -24.33 -42.01
C SER A 477 32.90 -23.89 -43.42
N ASN A 478 32.36 -22.67 -43.52
CA ASN A 478 32.90 -21.66 -44.44
C ASN A 478 32.61 -20.22 -43.97
N SER A 479 33.70 -19.48 -43.80
CA SER A 479 33.75 -18.03 -43.65
C SER A 479 33.44 -17.32 -44.97
N LYS A 480 32.95 -16.08 -44.90
CA LYS A 480 33.49 -14.95 -45.69
C LYS A 480 33.10 -13.60 -45.08
N THR A 481 34.16 -12.96 -44.60
CA THR A 481 34.46 -11.52 -44.43
C THR A 481 33.58 -10.49 -45.17
N PHE A 482 33.33 -9.35 -44.53
CA PHE A 482 33.83 -8.03 -44.98
C PHE A 482 33.77 -6.98 -43.85
N ASN A 483 34.88 -6.25 -43.71
CA ASN A 483 35.12 -5.11 -42.81
C ASN A 483 34.26 -3.89 -43.17
N TYR A 484 33.98 -3.00 -42.20
CA TYR A 484 34.51 -1.63 -42.23
C TYR A 484 34.53 -1.00 -40.82
N ASN A 485 35.68 -0.38 -40.54
CA ASN A 485 36.01 0.46 -39.40
C ASN A 485 35.20 1.76 -39.37
N CYS A 486 35.05 2.31 -38.16
CA CYS A 486 35.56 3.61 -37.70
C CYS A 486 34.62 4.11 -36.57
N GLU A 487 35.08 4.11 -35.32
CA GLU A 487 35.83 5.22 -34.68
C GLU A 487 34.95 6.46 -34.50
N ASN A 488 34.90 7.16 -33.37
CA ASN A 488 35.74 7.24 -32.17
C ASN A 488 34.90 8.00 -31.10
N ASN A 489 34.92 7.62 -29.82
CA ASN A 489 35.74 8.21 -28.73
C ASN A 489 35.49 9.72 -28.54
N CYS A 490 35.28 10.28 -27.34
CA CYS A 490 35.90 10.08 -26.03
C CYS A 490 35.03 10.85 -25.00
N SER A 491 34.64 10.34 -23.82
CA SER A 491 35.41 10.25 -22.57
C SER A 491 36.39 11.41 -22.27
N SER A 492 36.14 12.17 -21.19
CA SER A 492 37.17 12.48 -20.19
C SER A 492 36.61 13.21 -18.97
N LYS A 493 37.10 12.74 -17.82
CA LYS A 493 37.06 13.35 -16.48
C LYS A 493 37.88 14.64 -16.47
N CYS A 494 37.63 15.53 -15.50
CA CYS A 494 38.63 15.93 -14.49
C CYS A 494 38.11 16.99 -13.49
N ASN A 495 38.73 16.95 -12.31
CA ASN A 495 38.56 17.77 -11.09
C ASN A 495 39.01 19.24 -11.25
N GLY A 496 38.60 20.09 -10.28
CA GLY A 496 39.52 21.08 -9.68
C GLY A 496 39.00 22.51 -9.44
N HIS A 497 38.64 22.80 -8.18
CA HIS A 497 39.04 23.94 -7.34
C HIS A 497 39.09 25.43 -7.81
N ILE A 498 38.51 26.29 -6.94
CA ILE A 498 39.09 27.52 -6.30
C ILE A 498 38.70 28.95 -6.82
N ASN A 499 38.18 29.73 -5.84
CA ASN A 499 38.23 31.18 -5.53
C ASN A 499 37.30 32.24 -6.16
N ASP A 500 36.50 32.85 -5.26
CA ASP A 500 36.43 34.28 -4.88
C ASP A 500 36.81 35.37 -5.89
N THR A 501 35.92 36.35 -6.11
CA THR A 501 36.07 37.72 -5.54
C THR A 501 34.89 38.66 -5.83
N GLN A 502 34.64 39.52 -4.85
CA GLN A 502 33.73 40.68 -4.77
C GLN A 502 33.91 41.75 -5.85
N LYS A 503 32.83 42.49 -6.15
CA LYS A 503 32.65 43.96 -5.99
C LYS A 503 31.43 44.43 -6.80
N ASP A 504 30.34 44.86 -6.15
CA ASP A 504 30.06 46.24 -5.72
C ASP A 504 29.92 47.25 -6.87
N ILE A 505 28.72 47.85 -7.03
CA ILE A 505 28.44 49.32 -7.07
C ILE A 505 27.11 49.68 -7.82
N LYS A 506 26.19 50.24 -7.03
CA LYS A 506 25.30 51.42 -7.21
C LYS A 506 24.24 51.52 -8.34
N ILE A 507 22.99 51.58 -7.85
CA ILE A 507 21.78 52.36 -8.27
C ILE A 507 22.15 53.88 -8.32
N PRO A 508 21.57 54.80 -9.17
CA PRO A 508 20.12 55.09 -9.21
C PRO A 508 19.45 55.65 -10.51
N CYS A 509 18.11 55.51 -10.47
CA CYS A 509 16.99 56.32 -11.02
C CYS A 509 17.22 57.34 -12.16
N ALA A 510 16.32 57.33 -13.15
CA ALA A 510 15.24 58.34 -13.29
C ALA A 510 14.38 58.14 -14.56
N HIS A 511 13.09 58.43 -14.37
CA HIS A 511 12.03 58.84 -15.30
C HIS A 511 12.30 59.01 -16.81
N HIS A 512 11.37 58.48 -17.62
CA HIS A 512 10.69 59.23 -18.68
C HIS A 512 9.46 58.47 -19.21
N GLU A 513 8.26 59.01 -18.95
CA GLU A 513 7.15 58.97 -19.93
C GLU A 513 7.32 60.20 -20.85
N PRO A 514 6.76 60.21 -22.09
CA PRO A 514 5.40 60.76 -22.25
C PRO A 514 4.53 60.22 -23.43
N LEU A 515 3.20 60.35 -23.25
CA LEU A 515 2.14 60.70 -24.25
C LEU A 515 1.78 59.69 -25.37
N CYS A 516 0.56 59.61 -25.93
CA CYS A 516 -0.84 59.94 -25.61
C CYS A 516 -1.67 59.59 -26.86
N ASN A 517 -2.96 59.22 -26.69
CA ASN A 517 -4.14 59.47 -27.56
C ASN A 517 -5.14 58.29 -27.48
N ASN A 518 -6.26 58.44 -26.77
CA ASN A 518 -7.58 58.95 -27.22
C ASN A 518 -8.23 58.02 -28.26
N SER A 519 -9.46 57.49 -28.08
CA SER A 519 -10.69 58.26 -27.84
C SER A 519 -11.89 57.44 -27.30
N THR A 520 -12.54 58.03 -26.29
CA THR A 520 -13.98 58.16 -25.97
C THR A 520 -15.08 57.38 -26.75
N ASN A 521 -16.06 56.84 -26.01
CA ASN A 521 -17.42 57.43 -26.01
C ASN A 521 -18.28 57.02 -24.79
N THR A 522 -19.02 58.02 -24.30
CA THR A 522 -19.92 58.11 -23.15
C THR A 522 -21.38 57.78 -23.49
N ASN A 523 -22.18 57.39 -22.48
CA ASN A 523 -23.49 58.00 -22.24
C ASN A 523 -23.96 57.75 -20.80
N LYS A 524 -24.33 58.85 -20.13
CA LYS A 524 -25.05 59.00 -18.85
C LYS A 524 -26.43 59.59 -19.17
N GLU A 525 -27.42 59.29 -18.33
CA GLU A 525 -28.36 60.23 -17.66
C GLU A 525 -29.42 59.38 -16.90
N ASN A 526 -29.54 59.47 -15.57
CA ASN A 526 -30.30 60.44 -14.74
C ASN A 526 -31.84 60.21 -14.82
N ILE A 527 -32.71 60.29 -13.80
CA ILE A 527 -32.73 60.82 -12.42
C ILE A 527 -34.10 60.42 -11.79
N ASN A 528 -34.19 60.43 -10.44
CA ASN A 528 -35.31 60.90 -9.57
C ASN A 528 -35.97 60.00 -8.50
N GLU A 529 -36.20 60.69 -7.38
CA GLU A 529 -36.59 60.34 -6.01
C GLU A 529 -38.12 60.17 -5.79
N ASN A 530 -38.53 59.41 -4.76
CA ASN A 530 -39.24 59.91 -3.55
C ASN A 530 -39.98 58.83 -2.72
N ASN A 531 -39.69 58.82 -1.41
CA ASN A 531 -40.58 58.75 -0.22
C ASN A 531 -41.91 57.94 -0.22
N LYS A 532 -42.05 56.98 0.72
CA LYS A 532 -42.94 57.06 1.93
C LYS A 532 -43.12 55.71 2.69
N SER A 533 -42.89 55.81 4.01
CA SER A 533 -43.54 55.19 5.20
C SER A 533 -44.61 54.09 5.09
N CYS A 534 -44.52 53.08 5.98
CA CYS A 534 -45.52 52.60 6.97
C CYS A 534 -45.04 51.24 7.54
N GLU A 535 -44.53 51.16 8.77
CA GLU A 535 -45.22 50.91 10.06
C GLU A 535 -45.95 49.55 10.23
N ASN A 536 -45.52 48.86 11.30
CA ASN A 536 -46.23 47.98 12.23
C ASN A 536 -46.82 46.64 11.74
N ASN A 537 -46.27 45.54 12.29
CA ASN A 537 -47.02 44.75 13.26
C ASN A 537 -46.12 43.88 14.16
N LYS A 538 -46.30 44.10 15.48
CA LYS A 538 -45.87 43.24 16.59
C LYS A 538 -46.89 42.12 16.82
N SER A 539 -46.39 40.95 17.18
CA SER A 539 -46.95 39.99 18.17
C SER A 539 -46.32 38.62 17.92
N CYS A 540 -46.06 37.72 18.85
CA CYS A 540 -45.96 37.71 20.30
C CYS A 540 -45.26 36.39 20.65
N GLU A 541 -44.64 36.36 21.83
CA GLU A 541 -44.06 35.20 22.49
C GLU A 541 -45.01 33.99 22.57
N ASN A 542 -44.43 32.78 22.52
CA ASN A 542 -44.68 31.81 23.60
C ASN A 542 -43.62 30.72 23.65
N SER A 543 -42.97 30.69 24.81
CA SER A 543 -42.25 29.57 25.41
C SER A 543 -43.11 28.30 25.48
N LYS A 544 -42.49 27.12 25.31
CA LYS A 544 -42.62 26.00 26.27
C LYS A 544 -41.60 24.89 25.98
N SER A 545 -41.01 24.48 27.09
CA SER A 545 -40.09 23.36 27.35
C SER A 545 -40.80 22.00 27.40
N CYS A 546 -39.97 20.95 27.56
CA CYS A 546 -40.25 19.52 27.84
C CYS A 546 -40.40 18.69 26.55
N GLU A 547 -39.68 17.59 26.32
CA GLU A 547 -38.88 16.63 27.11
C GLU A 547 -37.60 16.21 26.36
#